data_AF-A0A450WSX4-F1
#
_entry.id   AF-A0A450WSX4-F1
#
_cell.length_a   1.000
_cell.length_b   1.000
_cell.length_c   1.000
_cell.angle_alpha   90.00
_cell.angle_beta   90.00
_cell.angle_gamma   90.00
#
_symmetry.space_group_name_H-M   'P 1'
#
loop_
_entity.id
_entity.type
_entity.pdbx_description
1 polymer ?
#
loop_
_entity_poly.entity_id
_entity_poly.type
_entity_poly.pdbx_seq_one_letter_code
_entity_poly.pdbx_strand_id
1 'polypeptide(L)'
;MSAITYEEVLSLFRETDRRFKETDRQLKELGKQIGGLGDKFGYFTEGLALPSMERILKEQFGMTAIAPRIRIRKNGEEIEIDVLAYANDDINLAILVEVKSRVKREAIEQLQKLMGRFREFCPEHRDKAA
;
A
#
# COMPACT_ATOMS: atom_id res chain seq x y z
N MET A 1 40.03 49.02 12.29
CA MET A 1 38.97 48.07 11.90
C MET A 1 38.13 48.78 10.85
N SER A 2 37.93 48.17 9.68
CA SER A 2 37.02 48.73 8.65
C SER A 2 35.59 48.64 9.19
N ALA A 3 34.84 49.74 9.16
CA ALA A 3 33.44 49.75 9.54
C ALA A 3 32.61 49.12 8.42
N ILE A 4 31.84 48.09 8.73
CA ILE A 4 30.88 47.50 7.78
C ILE A 4 29.84 48.56 7.41
N THR A 5 29.60 48.71 6.12
CA THR A 5 28.61 49.63 5.55
C THR A 5 27.22 48.99 5.53
N TYR A 6 26.19 49.84 5.50
CA TYR A 6 24.79 49.38 5.40
C TYR A 6 24.52 48.57 4.12
N GLU A 7 25.16 48.92 3.00
CA GLU A 7 25.02 48.18 1.74
C GLU A 7 25.61 46.77 1.83
N GLU A 8 26.75 46.60 2.51
CA GLU A 8 27.37 45.30 2.75
C GLU A 8 26.45 44.42 3.61
N VAL A 9 25.81 44.98 4.65
CA VAL A 9 24.82 44.25 5.46
C VAL A 9 23.61 43.82 4.63
N LEU A 10 23.06 44.71 3.81
CA LEU A 10 21.93 44.39 2.93
C LEU A 10 22.28 43.31 1.90
N SER A 11 23.50 43.36 1.35
CA SER A 11 24.00 42.34 0.42
C SER A 11 24.10 40.98 1.10
N LEU A 12 24.69 40.92 2.29
CA LEU A 12 24.78 39.70 3.10
C LEU A 12 23.39 39.15 3.45
N PHE A 13 22.43 40.01 3.76
CA PHE A 13 21.06 39.60 4.07
C PHE A 13 20.36 38.99 2.84
N ARG A 14 20.53 39.59 1.65
CA ARG A 14 20.01 39.04 0.39
C ARG A 14 20.67 37.72 0.01
N GLU A 15 21.99 37.58 0.21
CA GLU A 15 22.69 36.33 -0.03
C GLU A 15 22.23 35.24 0.94
N THR A 16 22.05 35.59 2.21
CA THR A 16 21.52 34.69 3.24
C THR A 16 20.11 34.22 2.88
N ASP A 17 19.20 35.14 2.51
CA ASP A 17 17.83 34.79 2.07
C ASP A 17 17.84 33.85 0.85
N ARG A 18 18.74 34.07 -0.12
CA ARG A 18 18.90 33.16 -1.26
C ARG A 18 19.35 31.76 -0.84
N ARG A 19 20.38 31.66 0.01
CA ARG A 19 20.88 30.37 0.52
C ARG A 19 19.83 29.64 1.36
N PHE A 20 19.04 30.38 2.16
CA PHE A 20 17.92 29.82 2.91
C PHE A 20 16.85 29.24 1.98
N LYS A 21 16.45 29.98 0.94
CA LYS A 21 15.47 29.50 -0.05
C LYS A 21 15.96 28.28 -0.82
N GLU A 22 17.25 28.21 -1.11
CA GLU A 22 17.86 27.04 -1.76
C GLU A 22 17.87 25.83 -0.82
N THR A 23 18.24 26.02 0.44
CA THR A 23 18.21 24.98 1.49
C THR A 23 16.79 24.44 1.68
N ASP A 24 15.79 25.32 1.75
CA ASP A 24 14.37 24.93 1.86
C ASP A 24 13.90 24.08 0.67
N ARG A 25 14.38 24.37 -0.55
CA ARG A 25 14.07 23.56 -1.73
C ARG A 25 14.71 22.18 -1.64
N GLN A 26 15.98 22.12 -1.26
CA GLN A 26 16.71 20.86 -1.09
C GLN A 26 16.08 19.98 0.00
N LEU A 27 15.68 20.56 1.13
CA LEU A 27 14.98 19.83 2.20
C LEU A 27 13.63 19.27 1.73
N LYS A 28 12.86 20.03 0.95
CA LYS A 28 11.60 19.53 0.36
C LYS A 28 11.83 18.39 -0.62
N GLU A 29 12.86 18.47 -1.46
CA GLU A 29 13.21 17.40 -2.39
C GLU A 29 13.69 16.14 -1.67
N LEU A 30 14.53 16.29 -0.65
CA LEU A 30 14.96 15.19 0.21
C LEU A 30 13.79 14.53 0.92
N GLY A 31 12.86 15.33 1.48
CA GLY A 31 11.64 14.82 2.10
C GLY A 31 10.79 13.97 1.15
N LYS A 32 10.67 14.39 -0.12
CA LYS A 32 9.99 13.61 -1.16
C LYS A 32 10.72 12.31 -1.48
N GLN A 33 12.04 12.34 -1.59
CA GLN A 33 12.85 11.14 -1.87
C GLN A 33 12.76 10.13 -0.72
N ILE A 34 12.87 10.58 0.54
CA ILE A 34 12.72 9.73 1.73
C ILE A 34 11.31 9.14 1.81
N GLY A 35 10.28 9.94 1.56
CA GLY A 35 8.90 9.44 1.47
C GLY A 35 8.76 8.34 0.41
N GLY A 36 9.26 8.59 -0.80
CA GLY A 36 9.22 7.60 -1.89
C GLY A 36 10.03 6.33 -1.62
N LEU A 37 11.08 6.38 -0.78
CA LEU A 37 11.77 5.19 -0.30
C LEU A 37 10.88 4.38 0.66
N GLY A 38 10.20 5.05 1.60
CA GLY A 38 9.26 4.41 2.52
C GLY A 38 8.15 3.65 1.79
N ASP A 39 7.59 4.23 0.74
CA ASP A 39 6.55 3.58 -0.08
C ASP A 39 7.08 2.33 -0.81
N LYS A 40 8.29 2.39 -1.36
CA LYS A 40 8.93 1.23 -2.01
C LYS A 40 9.17 0.09 -1.02
N PHE A 41 9.65 0.39 0.18
CA PHE A 41 9.82 -0.61 1.23
C PHE A 41 8.49 -1.29 1.59
N GLY A 42 7.39 -0.54 1.60
CA GLY A 42 6.05 -1.10 1.79
C GLY A 42 5.71 -2.17 0.74
N TYR A 43 5.85 -1.83 -0.54
CA TYR A 43 5.64 -2.77 -1.64
C TYR A 43 6.54 -4.03 -1.54
N PHE A 44 7.80 -3.86 -1.15
CA PHE A 44 8.71 -5.00 -0.93
C PHE A 44 8.22 -5.90 0.21
N THR A 45 7.80 -5.34 1.34
CA THR A 45 7.29 -6.14 2.47
C THR A 45 6.02 -6.91 2.12
N GLU A 46 5.14 -6.32 1.31
CA GLU A 46 3.93 -6.99 0.80
C GLU A 46 4.30 -8.15 -0.13
N GLY A 47 5.28 -7.94 -1.02
CA GLY A 47 5.80 -8.99 -1.90
C GLY A 47 6.47 -10.17 -1.18
N LEU A 48 7.01 -9.95 0.03
CA LEU A 48 7.59 -10.99 0.86
C LEU A 48 6.56 -11.75 1.73
N ALA A 49 5.32 -11.26 1.83
CA ALA A 49 4.29 -11.87 2.67
C ALA A 49 3.69 -13.14 2.06
N LEU A 50 3.67 -13.25 0.72
CA LEU A 50 2.99 -14.32 -0.01
C LEU A 50 3.43 -15.74 0.42
N PRO A 51 4.72 -16.09 0.52
CA PRO A 51 5.13 -17.44 0.92
C PRO A 51 4.64 -17.82 2.32
N SER A 52 4.71 -16.90 3.27
CA SER A 52 4.25 -17.13 4.65
C SER A 52 2.73 -17.28 4.71
N MET A 53 2.01 -16.46 3.95
CA MET A 53 0.55 -16.49 3.84
C MET A 53 0.06 -17.79 3.17
N GLU A 54 0.70 -18.22 2.09
CA GLU A 54 0.38 -19.50 1.44
C GLU A 54 0.51 -20.66 2.41
N ARG A 55 1.58 -20.67 3.22
CA ARG A 55 1.79 -21.69 4.25
C ARG A 55 0.65 -21.68 5.27
N ILE A 56 0.29 -20.51 5.79
CA ILE A 56 -0.81 -20.36 6.76
C ILE A 56 -2.14 -20.85 6.16
N LEU A 57 -2.48 -20.41 4.95
CA LEU A 57 -3.72 -20.77 4.27
C LEU A 57 -3.85 -22.28 4.02
N LYS A 58 -2.74 -22.95 3.66
CA LYS A 58 -2.73 -24.41 3.47
C LYS A 58 -2.76 -25.16 4.80
N GLU A 59 -1.83 -24.87 5.70
CA GLU A 59 -1.58 -25.69 6.89
C GLU A 59 -2.59 -25.42 8.01
N GLN A 60 -3.05 -24.17 8.17
CA GLN A 60 -3.93 -23.79 9.27
C GLN A 60 -5.40 -23.70 8.83
N PHE A 61 -5.66 -23.30 7.59
CA PHE A 61 -7.02 -23.11 7.08
C PHE A 61 -7.48 -24.20 6.11
N GLY A 62 -6.59 -25.12 5.70
CA GLY A 62 -6.95 -26.23 4.81
C GLY A 62 -7.35 -25.78 3.40
N MET A 63 -6.88 -24.62 2.95
CA MET A 63 -7.19 -24.11 1.61
C MET A 63 -6.50 -24.95 0.54
N THR A 64 -7.28 -25.42 -0.44
CA THR A 64 -6.79 -26.31 -1.51
C THR A 64 -6.43 -25.56 -2.78
N ALA A 65 -7.00 -24.37 -2.97
CA ALA A 65 -6.63 -23.44 -4.03
C ALA A 65 -6.18 -22.10 -3.44
N ILE A 66 -5.09 -21.56 -3.97
CA ILE A 66 -4.58 -20.22 -3.63
C ILE A 66 -4.23 -19.51 -4.93
N ALA A 67 -4.81 -18.34 -5.13
CA ALA A 67 -4.64 -17.54 -6.33
C ALA A 67 -4.22 -16.10 -5.94
N PRO A 68 -2.95 -15.73 -6.13
CA PRO A 68 -2.48 -14.38 -5.88
C PRO A 68 -2.83 -13.43 -7.03
N ARG A 69 -2.94 -12.13 -6.72
CA ARG A 69 -3.11 -11.00 -7.65
C ARG A 69 -4.29 -11.17 -8.59
N ILE A 70 -5.44 -11.52 -8.03
CA ILE A 70 -6.67 -11.70 -8.80
C ILE A 70 -7.24 -10.33 -9.15
N ARG A 71 -7.53 -10.13 -10.44
CA ARG A 71 -8.28 -8.99 -10.96
C ARG A 71 -9.48 -9.48 -11.74
N ILE A 72 -10.65 -8.99 -11.38
CA ILE A 72 -11.91 -9.43 -11.97
C ILE A 72 -12.64 -8.20 -12.47
N ARG A 73 -12.96 -8.21 -13.77
CA ARG A 73 -13.70 -7.14 -14.42
C ARG A 73 -15.10 -7.62 -14.79
N LYS A 74 -16.13 -6.89 -14.35
CA LYS A 74 -17.54 -7.20 -14.60
C LYS A 74 -18.35 -5.92 -14.69
N ASN A 75 -19.27 -5.84 -15.66
CA ASN A 75 -20.18 -4.69 -15.85
C ASN A 75 -19.47 -3.32 -15.90
N GLY A 76 -18.26 -3.26 -16.43
CA GLY A 76 -17.46 -2.02 -16.50
C GLY A 76 -16.70 -1.68 -15.22
N GLU A 77 -16.90 -2.43 -14.14
CA GLU A 77 -16.21 -2.29 -12.86
C GLU A 77 -15.10 -3.33 -12.72
N GLU A 78 -14.09 -3.04 -11.91
CA GLU A 78 -12.97 -3.94 -11.61
C GLU A 78 -12.78 -4.04 -10.09
N ILE A 79 -12.54 -5.25 -9.61
CA ILE A 79 -12.05 -5.51 -8.25
C ILE A 79 -10.67 -6.16 -8.32
N GLU A 80 -9.84 -5.85 -7.33
CA GLU A 80 -8.53 -6.47 -7.11
C GLU A 80 -8.55 -7.18 -5.75
N ILE A 81 -7.99 -8.38 -5.71
CA ILE A 81 -7.83 -9.20 -4.51
C ILE A 81 -6.38 -9.65 -4.47
N ASP A 82 -5.64 -9.26 -3.44
CA ASP A 82 -4.21 -9.60 -3.35
C ASP A 82 -4.01 -11.11 -3.29
N VAL A 83 -4.82 -11.83 -2.51
CA VAL A 83 -4.91 -13.30 -2.54
C VAL A 83 -6.34 -13.75 -2.32
N LEU A 84 -6.82 -14.61 -3.21
CA LEU A 84 -8.03 -15.40 -3.01
C LEU A 84 -7.63 -16.84 -2.74
N ALA A 85 -8.07 -17.39 -1.61
CA ALA A 85 -7.93 -18.80 -1.30
C ALA A 85 -9.28 -19.45 -1.09
N TYR A 86 -9.45 -20.70 -1.51
CA TYR A 86 -10.70 -21.41 -1.32
C TYR A 86 -10.50 -22.92 -1.21
N ALA A 87 -11.45 -23.57 -0.56
CA ALA A 87 -11.61 -25.02 -0.53
C ALA A 87 -13.05 -25.37 -0.94
N ASN A 88 -13.23 -26.51 -1.61
CA ASN A 88 -14.52 -26.99 -2.11
C ASN A 88 -14.97 -28.33 -1.49
N ASP A 89 -14.09 -29.03 -0.79
CA ASP A 89 -14.31 -30.39 -0.31
C ASP A 89 -14.93 -30.38 1.10
N ASP A 90 -14.25 -30.94 2.10
CA ASP A 90 -14.70 -30.98 3.50
C ASP A 90 -14.93 -29.58 4.10
N ILE A 91 -14.32 -28.57 3.49
CA ILE A 91 -14.41 -27.16 3.85
C ILE A 91 -14.97 -26.40 2.66
N ASN A 92 -16.13 -25.76 2.82
CA ASN A 92 -16.74 -24.90 1.81
C ASN A 92 -16.54 -23.40 2.14
N LEU A 93 -15.30 -22.93 2.03
CA LEU A 93 -14.85 -21.61 2.50
C LEU A 93 -14.05 -20.89 1.41
N ALA A 94 -14.24 -19.58 1.30
CA ALA A 94 -13.36 -18.67 0.58
C ALA A 94 -12.75 -17.67 1.57
N ILE A 95 -11.45 -17.41 1.46
CA ILE A 95 -10.71 -16.44 2.25
C ILE A 95 -10.14 -15.40 1.29
N LEU A 96 -10.51 -14.14 1.52
CA LEU A 96 -9.94 -12.99 0.83
C LEU A 96 -8.85 -12.39 1.73
N VAL A 97 -7.66 -12.20 1.18
CA VAL A 97 -6.56 -11.54 1.90
C VAL A 97 -6.14 -10.29 1.16
N GLU A 98 -5.95 -9.23 1.94
CA GLU A 98 -5.36 -7.96 1.53
C GLU A 98 -4.03 -7.81 2.30
N VAL A 99 -2.95 -7.50 1.59
CA VAL A 99 -1.62 -7.36 2.17
C VAL A 99 -1.30 -5.88 2.30
N LYS A 100 -1.10 -5.40 3.52
CA LYS A 100 -0.66 -4.02 3.79
C LYS A 100 0.60 -4.02 4.62
N SER A 101 1.59 -3.25 4.18
CA SER A 101 2.80 -2.95 4.98
C SER A 101 2.47 -2.28 6.33
N ARG A 102 1.40 -1.48 6.38
CA ARG A 102 0.84 -0.89 7.61
C ARG A 102 -0.69 -0.86 7.53
N VAL A 103 -1.34 -1.54 8.46
CA VAL A 103 -2.82 -1.55 8.54
C VAL A 103 -3.33 -0.23 9.09
N LYS A 104 -4.29 0.37 8.38
CA LYS A 104 -5.06 1.55 8.82
C LYS A 104 -6.55 1.25 8.74
N ARG A 105 -7.38 2.09 9.36
CA ARG A 105 -8.84 1.91 9.37
C ARG A 105 -9.43 1.88 7.96
N GLU A 106 -8.90 2.71 7.06
CA GLU A 106 -9.32 2.79 5.67
C GLU A 106 -9.11 1.45 4.92
N ALA A 107 -8.05 0.70 5.25
CA ALA A 107 -7.80 -0.61 4.65
C ALA A 107 -8.86 -1.64 5.10
N ILE A 108 -9.32 -1.56 6.34
CA ILE A 108 -10.39 -2.44 6.85
C ILE A 108 -11.71 -2.13 6.13
N GLU A 109 -12.03 -0.84 5.96
CA GLU A 109 -13.22 -0.42 5.22
C GLU A 109 -13.17 -0.85 3.75
N GLN A 110 -12.00 -0.82 3.11
CA GLN A 110 -11.80 -1.34 1.76
C GLN A 110 -12.07 -2.84 1.68
N LEU A 111 -11.52 -3.62 2.61
CA LEU A 111 -11.75 -5.07 2.67
C LEU A 111 -13.24 -5.39 2.90
N GLN A 112 -13.93 -4.66 3.78
CA GLN A 112 -15.37 -4.82 3.99
C GLN A 112 -16.19 -4.54 2.72
N LYS A 113 -15.83 -3.49 1.95
CA LYS A 113 -16.47 -3.19 0.67
C LYS A 113 -16.23 -4.29 -0.36
N LEU A 114 -15.02 -4.84 -0.40
CA LEU A 114 -14.66 -5.97 -1.26
C LEU A 114 -15.49 -7.20 -0.90
N MET A 115 -15.56 -7.58 0.39
CA MET A 115 -16.38 -8.70 0.86
C MET A 115 -17.86 -8.54 0.49
N GLY A 116 -18.41 -7.33 0.64
CA GLY A 116 -19.80 -7.03 0.29
C GLY A 116 -20.13 -7.21 -1.20
N ARG A 117 -19.14 -7.12 -2.09
CA ARG A 117 -19.29 -7.26 -3.54
C ARG A 117 -18.73 -8.58 -4.08
N PHE A 118 -17.97 -9.32 -3.29
CA PHE A 118 -17.25 -10.52 -3.73
C PHE A 118 -18.15 -11.53 -4.45
N ARG A 119 -19.31 -11.86 -3.88
CA ARG A 119 -20.27 -12.82 -4.47
C ARG A 119 -20.93 -12.36 -5.77
N GLU A 120 -20.92 -11.06 -6.04
CA GLU A 120 -21.36 -10.52 -7.33
C GLU A 120 -20.32 -10.78 -8.42
N PHE A 121 -19.04 -10.59 -8.09
CA PHE A 121 -17.92 -10.75 -9.01
C PHE A 121 -17.48 -12.20 -9.19
N CYS A 122 -17.57 -13.02 -8.15
CA CYS A 122 -17.21 -14.45 -8.13
C CYS A 122 -18.44 -15.32 -7.80
N PRO A 123 -19.44 -15.42 -8.70
CA PRO A 123 -20.64 -16.20 -8.46
C PRO A 123 -20.37 -17.68 -8.17
N GLU A 124 -19.27 -18.24 -8.67
CA GLU A 124 -18.77 -19.59 -8.39
C GLU A 124 -18.43 -19.84 -6.90
N HIS A 125 -18.33 -18.77 -6.11
CA HIS A 125 -18.06 -18.82 -4.68
C HIS A 125 -19.26 -18.35 -3.83
N ARG A 126 -20.45 -18.18 -4.43
CA ARG A 126 -21.64 -17.63 -3.75
C ARG A 126 -22.08 -18.46 -2.54
N ASP A 127 -21.97 -19.77 -2.64
CA ASP A 127 -22.43 -20.70 -1.59
C ASP A 127 -21.37 -20.96 -0.51
N LYS A 128 -20.20 -20.33 -0.62
CA LYS A 128 -19.12 -20.43 0.37
C LYS A 128 -19.38 -19.49 1.53
N ALA A 129 -18.94 -19.92 2.72
CA ALA A 129 -18.64 -18.97 3.77
C ALA A 129 -17.52 -18.03 3.26
N ALA A 130 -17.64 -16.73 3.52
CA ALA A 130 -16.70 -15.69 3.12
C ALA A 130 -16.73 -14.56 4.13
#